data_AF-A0A0Q6PWL3-F1
#
_entry.id   AF-A0A0Q6PWL3-F1
#
_cell.length_a   1.000
_cell.length_b   1.000
_cell.length_c   1.000
_cell.angle_alpha   90.00
_cell.angle_beta   90.00
_cell.angle_gamma   90.00
#
_symmetry.space_group_name_H-M   'P 1'
#
loop_
_entity.id
_entity.type
_entity.pdbx_description
1 polymer ?
#
loop_
_entity_poly.entity_id
_entity_poly.type
_entity_poly.pdbx_seq_one_letter_code
_entity_poly.pdbx_strand_id
1 'polypeptide(L)'
;MPLGLLQEIGPVAAALCSIGPALRVAIVADLVSIAGSAEAATTLAQQLAMFPQPVIGLTDFSVQMNLRMPYPSAKGEQMNRLLRWATATFQVLRFQVSGGSGAINPLTELSHAASVRMDVNSAPSSRLLDPQQQVAMYSDMQDEIARLAVEPTLTRLLVNNAQ
;
A
#
# COMPACT_ATOMS: atom_id res chain seq x y z
N MET A 1 -5.50 10.50 -7.15
CA MET A 1 -4.79 11.00 -5.95
C MET A 1 -3.80 9.92 -5.53
N PRO A 2 -2.49 10.15 -5.30
CA PRO A 2 -1.65 11.30 -5.66
C PRO A 2 -0.23 10.89 -6.14
N LEU A 3 0.08 11.00 -7.44
CA LEU A 3 1.47 10.93 -7.92
C LEU A 3 2.37 11.99 -7.23
N GLY A 4 1.82 13.15 -6.88
CA GLY A 4 2.55 14.22 -6.18
C GLY A 4 3.03 13.84 -4.77
N LEU A 5 2.33 12.97 -4.05
CA LEU A 5 2.74 12.53 -2.71
C LEU A 5 3.80 11.42 -2.78
N LEU A 6 3.79 10.65 -3.87
CA LEU A 6 4.88 9.72 -4.18
C LEU A 6 6.17 10.46 -4.53
N GLN A 7 6.10 11.66 -5.11
CA GLN A 7 7.28 12.49 -5.41
C GLN A 7 7.99 13.00 -4.16
N GLU A 8 7.26 13.18 -3.06
CA GLU A 8 7.82 13.59 -1.75
C GLU A 8 8.56 12.45 -1.02
N ILE A 9 8.41 11.20 -1.47
CA ILE A 9 9.07 10.05 -0.83
C ILE A 9 10.59 10.11 -1.03
N GLY A 10 11.07 10.56 -2.19
CA GLY A 10 12.51 10.63 -2.50
C GLY A 10 13.31 11.50 -1.53
N PRO A 11 12.91 12.77 -1.31
CA PRO A 11 13.56 13.64 -0.33
C PRO A 11 13.54 13.08 1.11
N VAL A 12 12.43 12.47 1.52
CA VAL A 12 12.29 11.84 2.85
C VAL A 12 13.20 10.61 2.97
N ALA A 13 13.25 9.77 1.94
CA ALA A 13 14.13 8.61 1.90
C ALA A 13 15.61 9.01 1.99
N ALA A 14 16.03 10.05 1.27
CA ALA A 14 17.39 10.58 1.34
C ALA A 14 17.73 11.07 2.76
N ALA A 15 16.80 11.76 3.43
CA ALA A 15 16.97 12.17 4.82
C ALA A 15 17.08 10.96 5.77
N LEU A 16 16.27 9.92 5.59
CA LEU A 16 16.31 8.71 6.41
C LEU A 16 17.61 7.91 6.22
N CYS A 17 18.14 7.84 4.99
CA CYS A 17 19.40 7.15 4.71
C CYS A 17 20.63 7.81 5.38
N SER A 18 20.53 9.09 5.73
CA SER A 18 21.60 9.82 6.44
C SER A 18 21.78 9.37 7.90
N ILE A 19 20.84 8.59 8.45
CA ILE A 19 20.86 8.12 9.84
C ILE A 19 21.93 7.02 10.04
N GLY A 20 22.24 6.24 8.99
CA GLY A 20 23.29 5.22 9.05
C GLY A 20 23.02 3.99 8.17
N PRO A 21 23.91 2.99 8.24
CA PRO A 21 23.73 1.73 7.52
C PRO A 21 22.51 0.94 8.04
N ALA A 22 21.83 0.20 7.15
CA ALA A 22 20.63 -0.56 7.48
C ALA A 22 20.73 -2.01 6.97
N LEU A 23 20.08 -2.95 7.67
CA LEU A 23 19.95 -4.34 7.20
C LEU A 23 18.82 -4.53 6.18
N ARG A 24 17.83 -3.62 6.21
CA ARG A 24 16.65 -3.69 5.37
C ARG A 24 16.09 -2.30 5.15
N VAL A 25 15.59 -2.07 3.94
CA VAL A 25 14.81 -0.89 3.58
C VAL A 25 13.43 -1.33 3.12
N ALA A 26 12.43 -0.46 3.30
CA ALA A 26 11.06 -0.72 2.89
C ALA A 26 10.31 0.60 2.63
N ILE A 27 9.40 0.57 1.67
CA ILE A 27 8.36 1.56 1.46
C ILE A 27 7.01 0.85 1.48
N VAL A 28 6.10 1.36 2.29
CA VAL A 28 4.71 0.90 2.33
C VAL A 28 3.79 2.04 1.92
N ALA A 29 2.95 1.79 0.93
CA ALA A 29 1.93 2.71 0.46
C ALA A 29 0.55 2.08 0.61
N ASP A 30 -0.33 2.75 1.35
CA ASP A 30 -1.71 2.36 1.55
C ASP A 30 -2.63 3.32 0.80
N LEU A 31 -3.33 2.81 -0.20
CA LEU A 31 -4.37 3.52 -0.92
C LEU A 31 -5.72 3.09 -0.38
N VAL A 32 -6.53 4.04 0.07
CA VAL A 32 -7.84 3.76 0.67
C VAL A 32 -8.89 4.61 -0.03
N SER A 33 -10.01 3.96 -0.39
CA SER A 33 -11.18 4.62 -0.97
C SER A 33 -12.41 4.28 -0.15
N ILE A 34 -13.04 5.29 0.44
CA ILE A 34 -14.24 5.15 1.25
C ILE A 34 -15.41 4.74 0.35
N ALA A 35 -16.25 3.83 0.85
CA ALA A 35 -17.44 3.33 0.20
C ALA A 35 -18.67 3.49 1.09
N GLY A 36 -19.85 3.62 0.49
CA GLY A 36 -21.11 3.82 1.20
C GLY A 36 -21.67 2.57 1.88
N SER A 37 -21.18 1.38 1.54
CA SER A 37 -21.59 0.11 2.16
C SER A 37 -20.45 -0.92 2.09
N ALA A 38 -20.61 -2.03 2.82
CA ALA A 38 -19.68 -3.16 2.78
C ALA A 38 -19.63 -3.79 1.37
N GLU A 39 -20.78 -3.97 0.73
CA GLU A 39 -20.87 -4.52 -0.62
C GLU A 39 -20.17 -3.62 -1.63
N ALA A 40 -20.36 -2.29 -1.53
CA ALA A 40 -19.69 -1.33 -2.39
C ALA A 40 -18.16 -1.36 -2.20
N ALA A 41 -17.68 -1.50 -0.96
CA ALA A 41 -16.26 -1.68 -0.66
C ALA A 41 -15.71 -2.97 -1.28
N THR A 42 -16.44 -4.09 -1.16
CA THR A 42 -16.07 -5.38 -1.75
C THR A 42 -16.01 -5.30 -3.27
N THR A 43 -17.02 -4.71 -3.92
CA THR A 43 -17.03 -4.51 -5.38
C THR A 43 -15.82 -3.67 -5.81
N LEU A 44 -15.53 -2.58 -5.11
CA LEU A 44 -14.39 -1.73 -5.43
C LEU A 44 -13.05 -2.45 -5.23
N ALA A 45 -12.90 -3.22 -4.14
CA ALA A 45 -11.68 -4.00 -3.89
C ALA A 45 -11.45 -5.09 -4.97
N GLN A 46 -12.52 -5.75 -5.43
CA GLN A 46 -12.46 -6.73 -6.51
C GLN A 46 -12.12 -6.09 -7.86
N GLN A 47 -12.65 -4.89 -8.15
CA GLN A 47 -12.29 -4.11 -9.34
C GLN A 47 -10.82 -3.70 -9.31
N LEU A 48 -10.33 -3.23 -8.16
CA LEU A 48 -8.92 -2.87 -7.98
C LEU A 48 -7.98 -4.08 -8.15
N ALA A 49 -8.41 -5.27 -7.73
CA ALA A 49 -7.68 -6.52 -7.96
C ALA A 49 -7.79 -7.03 -9.41
N MET A 50 -8.65 -6.42 -10.23
CA MET A 50 -9.09 -6.90 -11.55
C MET A 50 -9.52 -8.37 -11.52
N PHE A 51 -10.32 -8.74 -10.52
CA PHE A 51 -10.81 -10.10 -10.40
C PHE A 51 -11.73 -10.41 -11.61
N PRO A 52 -11.50 -11.51 -12.37
CA PRO A 52 -12.17 -11.73 -13.66
C PRO A 52 -13.70 -11.76 -13.58
N GLN A 53 -14.24 -12.22 -12.46
CA GLN A 53 -15.66 -12.25 -12.18
C GLN A 53 -15.91 -11.82 -10.74
N PRO A 54 -16.69 -10.75 -10.49
CA PRO A 54 -17.06 -10.35 -9.15
C PRO A 54 -17.79 -11.48 -8.43
N VAL A 55 -17.30 -11.87 -7.27
CA VAL A 55 -17.99 -12.77 -6.36
C VAL A 55 -19.06 -11.97 -5.62
N ILE A 56 -20.32 -12.35 -5.82
CA ILE A 56 -21.49 -11.68 -5.27
C ILE A 56 -21.73 -12.19 -3.84
N GLY A 57 -22.20 -11.31 -2.95
CA GLY A 57 -22.58 -11.66 -1.58
C GLY A 57 -21.43 -11.73 -0.58
N LEU A 58 -20.23 -11.25 -0.95
CA LEU A 58 -19.10 -11.14 -0.02
C LEU A 58 -19.16 -9.81 0.76
N THR A 59 -19.15 -9.92 2.08
CA THR A 59 -18.98 -8.77 3.00
C THR A 59 -17.51 -8.47 3.28
N ASP A 60 -16.66 -9.48 3.14
CA ASP A 60 -15.23 -9.40 3.38
C ASP A 60 -14.46 -9.95 2.19
N PHE A 61 -13.54 -9.15 1.66
CA PHE A 61 -12.66 -9.53 0.56
C PHE A 61 -11.23 -9.21 0.95
N SER A 62 -10.33 -10.17 0.78
CA SER A 62 -8.89 -9.95 0.94
C SER A 62 -8.14 -10.89 0.00
N VAL A 63 -7.35 -10.31 -0.89
CA VAL A 63 -6.42 -11.05 -1.75
C VAL A 63 -5.04 -10.48 -1.53
N GLN A 64 -4.05 -11.37 -1.39
CA GLN A 64 -2.66 -10.98 -1.22
C GLN A 64 -1.79 -11.74 -2.20
N MET A 65 -0.80 -11.05 -2.75
CA MET A 65 0.21 -11.60 -3.62
C MET A 65 1.59 -11.16 -3.14
N ASN A 66 2.55 -12.07 -3.16
CA ASN A 66 3.93 -11.80 -2.83
C ASN A 66 4.82 -12.24 -3.99
N LEU A 67 5.65 -11.33 -4.50
CA LEU A 67 6.52 -11.57 -5.65
C LEU A 67 7.91 -11.01 -5.38
N ARG A 68 8.93 -11.75 -5.79
CA ARG A 68 10.31 -11.26 -5.77
C ARG A 68 10.70 -10.71 -7.13
N MET A 69 11.52 -9.67 -7.14
CA MET A 69 12.17 -9.16 -8.34
C MET A 69 13.57 -8.64 -8.01
N PRO A 70 14.51 -8.64 -8.95
CA PRO A 70 15.81 -8.01 -8.74
C PRO A 70 15.66 -6.48 -8.64
N TYR A 71 16.54 -5.84 -7.87
CA TYR A 71 16.72 -4.39 -7.97
C TYR A 71 17.46 -4.02 -9.27
N PRO A 72 16.99 -3.04 -10.04
CA PRO A 72 17.74 -2.48 -11.15
C PRO A 72 19.08 -1.85 -10.72
N SER A 73 19.10 -1.12 -9.61
CA SER A 73 20.27 -0.36 -9.15
C SER A 73 21.23 -1.15 -8.26
N ALA A 74 20.79 -2.25 -7.64
CA ALA A 74 21.56 -3.01 -6.66
C ALA A 74 21.74 -4.49 -7.10
N LYS A 75 22.85 -4.78 -7.77
CA LYS A 75 23.16 -6.14 -8.27
C LYS A 75 23.21 -7.17 -7.14
N GLY A 76 22.50 -8.28 -7.33
CA GLY A 76 22.45 -9.39 -6.38
C GLY A 76 21.44 -9.21 -5.24
N GLU A 77 20.87 -8.01 -5.07
CA GLU A 77 19.81 -7.76 -4.10
C GLU A 77 18.43 -8.04 -4.72
N GLN A 78 17.49 -8.48 -3.90
CA GLN A 78 16.11 -8.75 -4.31
C GLN A 78 15.12 -7.87 -3.55
N MET A 79 14.17 -7.34 -4.30
CA MET A 79 12.99 -6.62 -3.84
C MET A 79 11.84 -7.62 -3.67
N ASN A 80 11.19 -7.62 -2.51
CA ASN A 80 9.91 -8.30 -2.32
C ASN A 80 8.78 -7.28 -2.50
N ARG A 81 7.77 -7.68 -3.26
CA ARG A 81 6.54 -6.93 -3.52
C ARG A 81 5.40 -7.67 -2.88
N LEU A 82 4.84 -7.10 -1.84
CA LEU A 82 3.60 -7.57 -1.24
C LEU A 82 2.49 -6.60 -1.66
N LEU A 83 1.52 -7.14 -2.38
CA LEU A 83 0.31 -6.45 -2.76
C LEU A 83 -0.86 -7.07 -2.05
N ARG A 84 -1.70 -6.24 -1.43
CA ARG A 84 -2.92 -6.68 -0.78
C ARG A 84 -4.08 -5.79 -1.16
N TRP A 85 -5.12 -6.39 -1.73
CA TRP A 85 -6.41 -5.75 -1.96
C TRP A 85 -7.36 -6.25 -0.88
N ALA A 86 -7.98 -5.35 -0.14
CA ALA A 86 -8.87 -5.75 0.94
C ALA A 86 -9.99 -4.76 1.19
N THR A 87 -11.09 -5.24 1.74
CA THR A 87 -12.08 -4.40 2.42
C THR A 87 -11.55 -4.01 3.81
N ALA A 88 -11.86 -2.79 4.22
CA ALA A 88 -11.59 -2.28 5.55
C ALA A 88 -12.88 -1.69 6.11
N THR A 89 -13.15 -2.00 7.38
CA THR A 89 -14.25 -1.39 8.13
C THR A 89 -13.64 -0.63 9.30
N PHE A 90 -14.01 0.63 9.46
CA PHE A 90 -13.53 1.47 10.55
C PHE A 90 -14.70 2.22 11.17
N GLN A 91 -14.57 2.54 12.46
CA GLN A 91 -15.55 3.31 13.20
C GLN A 91 -15.04 4.74 13.36
N VAL A 92 -15.84 5.70 12.94
CA VAL A 92 -15.57 7.12 13.19
C VAL A 92 -16.40 7.54 14.40
N LEU A 93 -15.71 7.92 15.46
CA LEU A 93 -16.32 8.53 16.65
C LEU A 93 -16.46 10.03 16.39
N ARG A 94 -17.70 10.50 16.29
CA ARG A 94 -18.02 11.92 16.19
C ARG A 94 -18.64 12.38 17.49
N PHE A 95 -18.14 13.48 18.04
CA PHE A 95 -18.70 14.08 19.24
C PHE A 95 -19.58 15.25 18.83
N GLN A 96 -20.90 15.09 18.98
CA GLN A 96 -21.84 16.18 18.72
C GLN A 96 -22.13 16.92 20.02
N VAL A 97 -21.82 18.22 20.02
CA VAL A 97 -22.23 19.13 21.11
C VAL A 97 -23.63 19.61 20.79
N SER A 98 -24.63 19.11 21.52
CA SER A 98 -26.00 19.57 21.38
C SER A 98 -26.16 20.93 22.08
N GLY A 99 -26.41 21.99 21.30
CA GLY A 99 -26.58 23.34 21.83
C GLY A 99 -27.71 23.40 22.87
N GLY A 100 -27.37 23.78 24.10
CA GLY A 100 -28.34 24.02 25.19
C GLY A 100 -28.01 23.35 26.52
N SER A 101 -27.37 22.17 26.52
CA SER A 101 -27.10 21.41 27.76
C SER A 101 -25.63 21.15 28.06
N GLY A 102 -24.71 21.49 27.15
CA GLY A 102 -23.29 21.14 27.27
C GLY A 102 -23.03 19.63 27.22
N ALA A 103 -24.05 18.82 26.95
CA ALA A 103 -23.92 17.37 26.82
C ALA A 103 -23.16 17.04 25.52
N ILE A 104 -22.11 16.24 25.66
CA ILE A 104 -21.36 15.66 24.54
C ILE A 104 -21.95 14.28 24.29
N ASN A 105 -22.64 14.11 23.16
CA ASN A 105 -23.16 12.81 22.76
C ASN A 105 -22.20 12.17 21.74
N PRO A 106 -21.60 11.00 22.04
CA PRO A 106 -20.82 10.28 21.06
C PRO A 106 -21.75 9.65 20.02
N LEU A 107 -21.47 9.90 18.75
CA LEU A 107 -22.07 9.25 17.60
C LEU A 107 -21.02 8.31 16.99
N THR A 108 -21.36 7.03 16.87
CA THR A 108 -20.52 6.06 16.19
C THR A 108 -21.06 5.83 14.80
N GLU A 109 -20.28 6.20 13.78
CA GLU A 109 -20.60 5.91 12.39
C GLU A 109 -19.68 4.80 11.88
N LEU A 110 -20.27 3.69 11.42
CA LEU A 110 -19.52 2.64 10.73
C LEU A 110 -19.23 3.12 9.30
N SER A 111 -17.97 3.03 8.90
CA SER A 111 -17.52 3.38 7.56
C SER A 111 -16.82 2.18 6.92
N HIS A 112 -17.01 2.05 5.61
CA HIS A 112 -16.41 1.00 4.81
C HIS A 112 -15.43 1.60 3.81
N ALA A 113 -14.39 0.87 3.47
CA ALA A 113 -13.45 1.27 2.44
C ALA A 113 -12.89 0.06 1.69
N ALA A 114 -12.53 0.27 0.43
CA ALA A 114 -11.61 -0.60 -0.27
C ALA A 114 -10.19 -0.08 -0.06
N SER A 115 -9.24 -1.00 0.06
CA SER A 115 -7.83 -0.69 0.27
C SER A 115 -6.93 -1.50 -0.65
N VAL A 116 -5.84 -0.85 -1.07
CA VAL A 116 -4.70 -1.49 -1.75
C VAL A 116 -3.45 -1.12 -0.98
N ARG A 117 -2.83 -2.12 -0.37
CA ARG A 117 -1.52 -1.99 0.28
C ARG A 117 -0.45 -2.49 -0.67
N MET A 118 0.56 -1.65 -0.89
CA MET A 118 1.79 -1.96 -1.62
C MET A 118 2.94 -1.88 -0.63
N ASP A 119 3.53 -3.03 -0.28
CA ASP A 119 4.70 -3.13 0.59
C ASP A 119 5.87 -3.64 -0.25
N VAL A 120 6.80 -2.73 -0.54
CA VAL A 120 8.01 -3.00 -1.31
C VAL A 120 9.20 -2.91 -0.38
N ASN A 121 9.94 -4.01 -0.24
CA ASN A 121 11.02 -4.08 0.73
C ASN A 121 12.21 -4.91 0.22
N SER A 122 13.39 -4.65 0.76
CA SER A 122 14.54 -5.50 0.47
C SER A 122 14.42 -6.85 1.18
N ALA A 123 14.92 -7.90 0.54
CA ALA A 123 15.18 -9.16 1.21
C ALA A 123 16.18 -8.94 2.37
N PRO A 124 16.13 -9.75 3.44
CA PRO A 124 17.14 -9.71 4.48
C PRO A 124 18.52 -9.97 3.88
N SER A 125 19.43 -8.99 3.98
CA SER A 125 20.80 -9.14 3.53
C SER A 125 21.68 -9.59 4.70
N SER A 126 22.71 -10.40 4.41
CA SER A 126 23.73 -10.79 5.40
C SER A 126 24.74 -9.67 5.68
N ARG A 127 24.70 -8.59 4.90
CA ARG A 127 25.56 -7.41 5.04
C ARG A 127 24.71 -6.16 5.26
N LEU A 128 25.32 -5.15 5.88
CA LEU A 128 24.73 -3.82 5.96
C LEU A 128 24.72 -3.15 4.60
N LEU A 129 23.62 -2.47 4.30
CA LEU A 129 23.46 -1.58 3.16
C LEU A 129 24.06 -0.23 3.52
N ASP A 130 25.02 0.24 2.73
CA ASP A 130 25.55 1.58 2.91
C ASP A 130 24.51 2.66 2.49
N PRO A 131 24.67 3.92 2.91
CA PRO A 131 23.69 4.97 2.60
C PRO A 131 23.47 5.19 1.09
N GLN A 132 24.49 5.00 0.24
CA GLN A 132 24.34 5.17 -1.21
C GLN A 132 23.47 4.06 -1.81
N GLN A 133 23.69 2.82 -1.38
CA GLN A 133 22.86 1.68 -1.74
C GLN A 133 21.42 1.85 -1.29
N GLN A 134 21.22 2.32 -0.05
CA GLN A 134 19.87 2.58 0.47
C GLN A 134 19.13 3.60 -0.38
N VAL A 135 19.76 4.74 -0.72
CA VAL A 135 19.14 5.77 -1.58
C VAL A 135 18.77 5.20 -2.95
N ALA A 136 19.66 4.44 -3.58
CA ALA A 136 19.40 3.82 -4.87
C ALA A 136 18.22 2.83 -4.80
N MET A 137 18.20 1.97 -3.77
CA MET A 137 17.11 1.03 -3.55
C MET A 137 15.78 1.73 -3.24
N TYR A 138 15.78 2.83 -2.48
CA TYR A 138 14.57 3.63 -2.24
C TYR A 138 14.02 4.24 -3.52
N SER A 139 14.89 4.72 -4.42
CA SER A 139 14.48 5.20 -5.75
C SER A 139 13.80 4.08 -6.54
N ASP A 140 14.42 2.89 -6.61
CA ASP A 140 13.84 1.73 -7.31
C ASP A 140 12.48 1.33 -6.70
N MET A 141 12.34 1.35 -5.37
CA MET A 141 11.08 1.06 -4.69
C MET A 141 9.99 2.10 -4.97
N GLN A 142 10.36 3.38 -5.03
CA GLN A 142 9.45 4.48 -5.33
C GLN A 142 8.91 4.35 -6.76
N ASP A 143 9.80 4.07 -7.72
CA ASP A 143 9.41 3.81 -9.11
C ASP A 143 8.49 2.60 -9.22
N GLU A 144 8.79 1.53 -8.47
CA GLU A 144 7.94 0.35 -8.43
C GLU A 144 6.56 0.63 -7.83
N ILE A 145 6.47 1.38 -6.72
CA ILE A 145 5.18 1.78 -6.14
C ILE A 145 4.40 2.67 -7.11
N ALA A 146 5.06 3.62 -7.78
CA ALA A 146 4.40 4.47 -8.78
C ALA A 146 3.85 3.64 -9.94
N ARG A 147 4.61 2.66 -10.41
CA ARG A 147 4.18 1.72 -11.45
C ARG A 147 2.99 0.87 -10.98
N LEU A 148 3.06 0.32 -9.77
CA LEU A 148 2.00 -0.48 -9.16
C LEU A 148 0.73 0.34 -8.90
N ALA A 149 0.86 1.63 -8.57
CA ALA A 149 -0.29 2.52 -8.32
C ALA A 149 -1.10 2.81 -9.59
N VAL A 150 -0.45 2.88 -10.76
CA VAL A 150 -1.13 3.05 -12.05
C VAL A 150 -1.79 1.76 -12.51
N GLU A 151 -1.17 0.62 -12.23
CA GLU A 151 -1.67 -0.68 -12.68
C GLU A 151 -1.50 -1.78 -11.61
N PRO A 152 -2.36 -1.77 -10.58
CA PRO A 152 -2.27 -2.70 -9.45
C PRO A 152 -2.92 -4.03 -9.80
N THR A 153 -2.45 -4.70 -10.85
CA THR A 153 -3.20 -5.81 -11.45
C THR A 153 -2.55 -7.17 -11.23
N LEU A 154 -3.35 -8.14 -10.78
CA LEU A 154 -2.89 -9.53 -10.59
C LEU A 154 -2.37 -10.13 -11.88
N THR A 155 -3.09 -9.95 -12.99
CA THR A 155 -2.78 -10.59 -14.28
C THR A 155 -1.44 -10.14 -14.86
N ARG A 156 -1.13 -8.84 -14.85
CA ARG A 156 0.14 -8.33 -15.40
C ARG A 156 1.33 -8.79 -14.57
N LEU A 157 1.17 -8.85 -13.25
CA LEU A 157 2.22 -9.29 -12.36
C LEU A 157 2.51 -10.79 -12.50
N LEU A 158 1.52 -11.61 -12.81
CA LEU A 158 1.75 -13.03 -13.10
C LEU A 158 2.45 -13.24 -14.45
N VAL A 159 2.11 -12.46 -15.48
CA VAL A 159 2.74 -12.57 -16.82
C VAL A 159 4.19 -12.08 -16.83
N ASN A 160 4.48 -10.96 -16.17
CA ASN A 160 5.81 -10.36 -16.19
C ASN A 160 6.86 -11.07 -15.32
N ASN A 161 6.44 -11.97 -14.42
CA ASN A 161 7.37 -12.79 -13.62
C ASN A 161 7.58 -14.20 -14.21
N ALA A 162 6.89 -14.54 -15.32
CA ALA A 162 7.06 -15.82 -16.00
C ALA A 162 8.12 -15.76 -17.12
N GLN A 163 8.74 -14.59 -17.34
CA GLN A 163 9.82 -14.33 -18.30
C GLN A 163 11.13 -14.11 -17.55
#